data_AF-A0A316I6G4-F1
#
_entry.id   AF-A0A316I6G4-F1
#
_cell.length_a   1.000
_cell.length_b   1.000
_cell.length_c   1.000
_cell.angle_alpha   90.00
_cell.angle_beta   90.00
_cell.angle_gamma   90.00
#
_symmetry.space_group_name_H-M   'P 1'
#
loop_
_entity.id
_entity.type
_entity.pdbx_description
1 polymer ?
#
loop_
_entity_poly.entity_id
_entity_poly.type
_entity_poly.pdbx_seq_one_letter_code
_entity_poly.pdbx_strand_id
1 'polypeptide(L)'
;MAFHRRKSTIWLTAAAAAMALVAGGAAVVAISSSDGAALADGADKSQFVDITKVKPNVKKPKPENDATTGTFTVDCGRNENGHFNPDNFIAQPGVRNGAQHLHDYVGNLSTNADSNNKSLQAAGTTCKNGDKSAYFWPVVRINDGAEEGEGQEQQPPKKDDKAQQEKDKAAKDAARLECPDVASRLPEDVPNGAQAEIDRELANIEKVTDEAEKKLEQTKAQDVNNIIVGPTREKRAAILNRMMLAFSRQGQQAPDLNPAAACAVKEQGKAAALDNGAENNNEAQAEGLENKKNQNNPEENANNELPGNEGEIQRPEVVDLTFRGSPTGKVVAMPKFLRVLYGDAKVSTNGTKNAKDSWTCTGFEDKVLMNKYPICPQGSKVKRIHDFPSCWDGKNIDSANHRDHIVFPDQNGKCKKGFKAVPQLRISLTYNIPREIQQQGRYAVDAFPEEEHNPFSDHDDFANVMSQQIMNRLVNCVNTGKKCRE
;
A
#
# COMPACT_ATOMS: atom_id res chain seq x y z
N MET A 1 46.24 -39.86 70.30
CA MET A 1 45.94 -38.71 69.41
C MET A 1 47.11 -37.74 69.47
N ALA A 2 47.95 -37.72 68.43
CA ALA A 2 48.99 -36.73 68.07
C ALA A 2 50.05 -37.40 67.17
N PHE A 3 50.43 -36.73 66.06
CA PHE A 3 51.77 -36.54 65.45
C PHE A 3 52.70 -37.79 65.25
N HIS A 4 53.48 -38.02 64.18
CA HIS A 4 54.00 -37.20 63.07
C HIS A 4 54.77 -38.07 62.02
N ARG A 5 54.74 -37.65 60.74
CA ARG A 5 55.85 -37.50 59.74
C ARG A 5 56.89 -38.61 59.42
N ARG A 6 57.15 -38.77 58.09
CA ARG A 6 58.31 -38.22 57.32
C ARG A 6 58.17 -38.52 55.80
N LYS A 7 58.16 -37.50 54.92
CA LYS A 7 59.24 -36.91 54.06
C LYS A 7 59.67 -37.82 52.88
N SER A 8 60.00 -37.38 51.66
CA SER A 8 59.89 -36.16 50.82
C SER A 8 60.70 -36.46 49.53
N THR A 9 60.39 -35.88 48.36
CA THR A 9 61.29 -35.03 47.52
C THR A 9 60.64 -34.72 46.14
N ILE A 10 60.32 -33.44 45.84
CA ILE A 10 61.03 -32.44 44.97
C ILE A 10 61.01 -32.89 43.47
N TRP A 11 60.42 -32.15 42.52
CA TRP A 11 61.02 -30.99 41.83
C TRP A 11 60.03 -30.04 41.12
N LEU A 12 60.53 -28.82 40.91
CA LEU A 12 59.92 -27.57 40.49
C LEU A 12 59.93 -27.34 38.96
N THR A 13 59.10 -26.37 38.56
CA THR A 13 59.26 -25.36 37.48
C THR A 13 58.95 -25.70 36.02
N ALA A 14 58.19 -24.77 35.44
CA ALA A 14 57.76 -24.64 34.05
C ALA A 14 58.70 -23.71 33.25
N ALA A 15 58.79 -23.96 31.93
CA ALA A 15 59.14 -23.07 30.80
C ALA A 15 59.59 -23.96 29.63
N ALA A 16 59.43 -23.70 28.33
CA ALA A 16 58.65 -22.80 27.48
C ALA A 16 58.91 -23.28 26.01
N ALA A 17 57.99 -22.94 25.09
CA ALA A 17 58.18 -22.77 23.63
C ALA A 17 58.71 -23.92 22.73
N ALA A 18 57.91 -24.29 21.71
CA ALA A 18 58.13 -23.91 20.30
C ALA A 18 57.55 -24.93 19.28
N MET A 19 56.71 -24.39 18.40
CA MET A 19 56.51 -24.72 16.97
C MET A 19 56.26 -26.16 16.50
N ALA A 20 55.04 -26.36 15.95
CA ALA A 20 54.87 -27.08 14.70
C ALA A 20 53.74 -26.42 13.89
N LEU A 21 54.12 -25.83 12.74
CA LEU A 21 53.22 -25.38 11.68
C LEU A 21 52.44 -26.58 11.14
N VAL A 22 51.11 -26.50 11.15
CA VAL A 22 50.27 -27.32 10.27
C VAL A 22 49.40 -26.38 9.46
N ALA A 23 49.73 -26.29 8.17
CA ALA A 23 48.92 -25.64 7.16
C ALA A 23 47.57 -26.34 7.03
N GLY A 24 46.51 -25.63 7.34
CA GLY A 24 45.12 -25.98 7.05
C GLY A 24 44.39 -24.69 6.70
N GLY A 25 44.33 -24.38 5.41
CA GLY A 25 43.76 -23.15 4.91
C GLY A 25 42.25 -23.09 5.11
N ALA A 26 41.82 -22.25 6.05
CA ALA A 26 40.54 -21.57 6.00
C ALA A 26 40.86 -20.08 5.74
N ALA A 27 40.74 -19.65 4.49
CA ALA A 27 40.85 -18.24 4.16
C ALA A 27 39.59 -17.53 4.66
N VAL A 28 39.66 -16.97 5.87
CA VAL A 28 38.75 -15.92 6.30
C VAL A 28 39.18 -14.67 5.53
N VAL A 29 38.45 -14.34 4.46
CA VAL A 29 38.60 -13.04 3.80
C VAL A 29 37.94 -12.01 4.71
N ALA A 30 38.76 -11.35 5.54
CA ALA A 30 38.37 -10.10 6.17
C ALA A 30 38.38 -9.02 5.08
N ILE A 31 37.20 -8.60 4.63
CA ILE A 31 37.06 -7.43 3.76
C ILE A 31 37.15 -6.22 4.68
N SER A 32 38.34 -5.64 4.77
CA SER A 32 38.53 -4.31 5.34
C SER A 32 37.88 -3.30 4.40
N SER A 33 36.76 -2.70 4.78
CA SER A 33 36.18 -1.56 4.10
C SER A 33 37.03 -0.31 4.39
N SER A 34 37.93 -0.01 3.47
CA SER A 34 38.59 1.29 3.37
C SER A 34 38.06 2.01 2.14
N ASP A 35 37.51 3.20 2.39
CA ASP A 35 37.08 4.23 1.46
C ASP A 35 35.74 4.00 0.71
N GLY A 36 34.75 4.80 1.11
CA GLY A 36 33.42 4.86 0.53
C GLY A 36 33.42 5.48 -0.86
N ALA A 37 33.54 4.63 -1.87
CA ALA A 37 32.96 4.89 -3.18
C ALA A 37 31.56 4.25 -3.20
N ALA A 38 30.51 5.07 -3.38
CA ALA A 38 29.19 4.57 -3.70
C ALA A 38 29.29 3.79 -5.02
N LEU A 39 29.00 2.49 -4.98
CA LEU A 39 28.92 1.68 -6.18
C LEU A 39 27.53 1.90 -6.79
N ALA A 40 27.50 2.54 -7.96
CA ALA A 40 26.37 2.58 -8.89
C ALA A 40 26.12 1.19 -9.53
N ASP A 41 26.15 0.12 -8.74
CA ASP A 41 25.96 -1.23 -9.22
C ASP A 41 24.45 -1.50 -9.33
N GLY A 42 23.94 -1.56 -10.57
CA GLY A 42 22.58 -2.05 -10.82
C GLY A 42 22.35 -3.46 -10.24
N ALA A 43 21.09 -3.90 -10.19
CA ALA A 43 20.71 -5.20 -9.63
C ALA A 43 21.63 -6.35 -10.08
N ASP A 44 21.99 -7.24 -9.14
CA ASP A 44 22.83 -8.41 -9.41
C ASP A 44 22.23 -9.23 -10.57
N LYS A 45 23.03 -9.52 -11.62
CA LYS A 45 22.59 -10.34 -12.77
C LYS A 45 22.02 -11.69 -12.36
N SER A 46 22.44 -12.24 -11.22
CA SER A 46 21.87 -13.46 -10.67
C SER A 46 20.37 -13.32 -10.35
N GLN A 47 19.89 -12.09 -10.12
CA GLN A 47 18.49 -11.74 -9.87
C GLN A 47 17.63 -11.74 -11.15
N PHE A 48 18.20 -12.00 -12.33
CA PHE A 48 17.44 -12.04 -13.57
C PHE A 48 17.18 -13.47 -14.03
N VAL A 49 16.01 -13.72 -14.60
CA VAL A 49 15.64 -15.02 -15.15
C VAL A 49 14.86 -14.89 -16.44
N ASP A 50 15.20 -15.71 -17.43
CA ASP A 50 14.39 -15.87 -18.64
C ASP A 50 13.04 -16.50 -18.29
N ILE A 51 11.95 -15.73 -18.45
CA ILE A 51 10.60 -16.14 -18.08
C ILE A 51 10.14 -17.41 -18.82
N THR A 52 10.71 -17.69 -19.99
CA THR A 52 10.38 -18.89 -20.77
C THR A 52 10.85 -20.17 -20.08
N LYS A 53 11.88 -20.07 -19.23
CA LYS A 53 12.45 -21.18 -18.44
C LYS A 53 11.72 -21.41 -17.12
N VAL A 54 10.87 -20.47 -16.71
CA VAL A 54 10.10 -20.55 -15.46
C VAL A 54 8.86 -21.41 -15.69
N LYS A 55 8.51 -22.27 -14.73
CA LYS A 55 7.27 -23.06 -14.79
C LYS A 55 6.08 -22.19 -14.36
N PRO A 56 4.88 -22.39 -14.94
CA PRO A 56 3.66 -21.75 -14.44
C PRO A 56 3.48 -21.97 -12.93
N ASN A 57 3.23 -20.89 -12.19
CA ASN A 57 3.11 -20.90 -10.74
C ASN A 57 1.87 -20.15 -10.23
N VAL A 58 1.13 -19.47 -11.11
CA VAL A 58 -0.12 -18.82 -10.74
C VAL A 58 -1.24 -19.86 -10.65
N LYS A 59 -1.82 -19.98 -9.46
CA LYS A 59 -3.03 -20.78 -9.23
C LYS A 59 -4.25 -19.88 -9.33
N LYS A 60 -5.11 -20.14 -10.32
CA LYS A 60 -6.42 -19.48 -10.43
C LYS A 60 -7.46 -20.33 -9.69
N PRO A 61 -8.08 -19.83 -8.62
CA PRO A 61 -9.18 -20.54 -7.97
C PRO A 61 -10.30 -20.83 -8.95
N LYS A 62 -10.93 -22.02 -8.80
CA LYS A 62 -12.12 -22.34 -9.59
C LYS A 62 -13.31 -21.56 -9.01
N PRO A 63 -14.09 -20.85 -9.84
CA PRO A 63 -15.32 -20.20 -9.37
C PRO A 63 -16.30 -21.22 -8.77
N GLU A 64 -16.77 -20.95 -7.56
CA GLU A 64 -17.90 -21.65 -6.93
C GLU A 64 -19.24 -21.12 -7.49
N ASN A 65 -20.37 -21.71 -7.06
CA ASN A 65 -21.69 -21.40 -7.63
C ASN A 65 -22.13 -19.95 -7.41
N ASP A 66 -21.68 -19.32 -6.34
CA ASP A 66 -21.97 -17.93 -5.94
C ASP A 66 -20.82 -16.97 -6.25
N ALA A 67 -19.82 -17.42 -7.01
CA ALA A 67 -18.68 -16.61 -7.41
C ALA A 67 -19.08 -15.34 -8.15
N THR A 68 -18.34 -14.28 -7.89
CA THR A 68 -18.47 -13.01 -8.60
C THR A 68 -17.34 -12.85 -9.59
N THR A 69 -17.68 -12.85 -10.87
CA THR A 69 -16.71 -12.85 -11.99
C THR A 69 -16.56 -11.49 -12.66
N GLY A 70 -17.28 -10.48 -12.15
CA GLY A 70 -17.23 -9.13 -12.67
C GLY A 70 -15.92 -8.42 -12.34
N THR A 71 -15.65 -7.36 -13.10
CA THR A 71 -14.48 -6.50 -12.95
C THR A 71 -14.87 -5.04 -13.08
N PHE A 72 -14.21 -4.18 -12.33
CA PHE A 72 -14.37 -2.74 -12.42
C PHE A 72 -12.99 -2.10 -12.56
N THR A 73 -12.75 -1.41 -13.66
CA THR A 73 -11.45 -0.77 -13.95
C THR A 73 -11.57 0.74 -13.78
N VAL A 74 -10.60 1.35 -13.10
CA VAL A 74 -10.52 2.80 -12.90
C VAL A 74 -9.39 3.36 -13.77
N ASP A 75 -9.68 4.41 -14.54
CA ASP A 75 -8.68 5.13 -15.33
C ASP A 75 -8.14 6.36 -14.57
N CYS A 76 -6.95 6.21 -13.99
CA CYS A 76 -6.22 7.27 -13.29
C CYS A 76 -4.97 7.76 -14.04
N GLY A 77 -4.78 7.35 -15.29
CA GLY A 77 -3.60 7.68 -16.07
C GLY A 77 -2.33 6.97 -15.58
N ARG A 78 -1.17 7.58 -15.88
CA ARG A 78 0.18 7.01 -15.68
C ARG A 78 1.16 8.03 -15.09
N ASN A 79 0.66 8.85 -14.16
CA ASN A 79 1.39 9.92 -13.48
C ASN A 79 2.01 10.98 -14.43
N GLU A 80 1.25 11.44 -15.43
CA GLU A 80 1.69 12.54 -16.33
C GLU A 80 1.91 13.87 -15.60
N ASN A 81 1.37 14.00 -14.38
CA ASN A 81 1.55 15.16 -13.50
C ASN A 81 2.85 15.12 -12.68
N GLY A 82 3.65 14.06 -12.80
CA GLY A 82 4.99 13.96 -12.20
C GLY A 82 4.99 13.95 -10.68
N HIS A 83 4.00 13.30 -10.05
CA HIS A 83 3.96 13.17 -8.60
C HIS A 83 4.84 12.01 -8.14
N PHE A 84 6.05 12.34 -7.70
CA PHE A 84 7.01 11.40 -7.16
C PHE A 84 7.49 11.91 -5.81
N ASN A 85 7.55 11.06 -4.80
CA ASN A 85 8.23 11.34 -3.54
C ASN A 85 8.60 10.04 -2.81
N PRO A 86 9.56 10.09 -1.88
CA PRO A 86 9.97 8.97 -1.06
C PRO A 86 9.27 8.97 0.31
N ASP A 87 8.11 9.60 0.40
CA ASP A 87 7.27 9.52 1.59
C ASP A 87 6.42 8.24 1.52
N ASN A 88 6.01 7.74 2.68
CA ASN A 88 4.94 6.75 2.75
C ASN A 88 4.04 7.04 3.95
N PHE A 89 2.91 7.71 3.69
CA PHE A 89 1.95 8.12 4.74
C PHE A 89 1.14 6.95 5.31
N ILE A 90 1.17 5.77 4.68
CA ILE A 90 0.55 4.57 5.21
C ILE A 90 1.51 3.91 6.18
N ALA A 91 2.70 3.55 5.70
CA ALA A 91 3.65 2.74 6.44
C ALA A 91 4.46 3.53 7.49
N GLN A 92 4.69 4.83 7.26
CA GLN A 92 5.42 5.74 8.15
C GLN A 92 4.81 7.15 8.18
N PRO A 93 3.59 7.30 8.72
CA PRO A 93 2.90 8.59 8.77
C PRO A 93 3.74 9.67 9.49
N GLY A 94 3.95 10.80 8.82
CA GLY A 94 4.68 11.96 9.33
C GLY A 94 6.21 11.87 9.27
N VAL A 95 6.78 10.80 8.71
CA VAL A 95 8.23 10.68 8.50
C VAL A 95 8.57 11.11 7.09
N ARG A 96 9.31 12.22 6.97
CA ARG A 96 9.80 12.72 5.69
C ARG A 96 10.82 11.77 5.09
N ASN A 97 10.69 11.50 3.80
CA ASN A 97 11.53 10.61 3.02
C ASN A 97 11.70 9.23 3.68
N GLY A 98 10.66 8.80 4.40
CA GLY A 98 10.70 7.59 5.22
C GLY A 98 10.90 6.30 4.43
N ALA A 99 10.41 6.28 3.19
CA ALA A 99 10.58 5.14 2.30
C ALA A 99 12.03 5.01 1.81
N GLN A 100 12.79 6.11 1.75
CA GLN A 100 14.16 6.15 1.20
C GLN A 100 14.31 5.67 -0.24
N HIS A 101 13.22 5.32 -0.92
CA HIS A 101 13.09 5.08 -2.35
C HIS A 101 11.90 5.86 -2.89
N LEU A 102 11.90 6.14 -4.18
CA LEU A 102 10.89 6.98 -4.81
C LEU A 102 9.65 6.16 -5.18
N HIS A 103 8.48 6.67 -4.83
CA HIS A 103 7.20 6.13 -5.30
C HIS A 103 6.67 6.91 -6.49
N ASP A 104 6.00 6.20 -7.39
CA ASP A 104 5.18 6.70 -8.50
C ASP A 104 3.71 6.64 -8.09
N TYR A 105 2.96 7.72 -8.32
CA TYR A 105 1.60 7.88 -7.81
C TYR A 105 0.57 8.10 -8.92
N VAL A 106 -0.60 7.48 -8.78
CA VAL A 106 -1.82 7.89 -9.49
C VAL A 106 -3.00 8.04 -8.53
N GLY A 107 -4.01 8.79 -8.96
CA GLY A 107 -5.19 9.11 -8.17
C GLY A 107 -4.97 10.37 -7.35
N ASN A 108 -4.92 10.23 -6.03
CA ASN A 108 -4.87 11.34 -5.09
C ASN A 108 -3.69 12.31 -5.36
N LEU A 109 -3.98 13.61 -5.46
CA LEU A 109 -2.99 14.63 -5.80
C LEU A 109 -2.24 15.26 -4.62
N SER A 110 -2.54 14.85 -3.38
CA SER A 110 -1.94 15.46 -2.19
C SER A 110 -0.98 14.55 -1.42
N THR A 111 -0.70 13.33 -1.88
CA THR A 111 0.05 12.33 -1.09
C THR A 111 1.47 12.79 -0.78
N ASN A 112 1.81 12.84 0.50
CA ASN A 112 3.12 13.13 1.07
C ASN A 112 3.17 12.61 2.51
N ALA A 113 4.28 12.73 3.23
CA ALA A 113 4.43 12.21 4.60
C ALA A 113 3.36 12.71 5.57
N ASP A 114 2.82 13.90 5.34
CA ASP A 114 1.78 14.50 6.18
C ASP A 114 0.34 14.21 5.76
N SER A 115 0.16 13.43 4.70
CA SER A 115 -1.17 13.04 4.26
C SER A 115 -1.94 12.26 5.31
N ASN A 116 -3.23 12.54 5.37
CA ASN A 116 -4.15 12.00 6.36
C ASN A 116 -5.56 11.98 5.76
N ASN A 117 -6.52 11.34 6.43
CA ASN A 117 -7.88 11.21 5.88
C ASN A 117 -8.51 12.55 5.48
N LYS A 118 -8.25 13.64 6.22
CA LYS A 118 -8.80 14.96 5.92
C LYS A 118 -8.17 15.56 4.67
N SER A 119 -6.83 15.52 4.55
CA SER A 119 -6.16 16.05 3.35
C SER A 119 -6.48 15.22 2.10
N LEU A 120 -6.45 13.89 2.22
CA LEU A 120 -6.77 12.98 1.12
C LEU A 120 -8.21 13.17 0.61
N GLN A 121 -9.17 13.37 1.52
CA GLN A 121 -10.57 13.65 1.16
C GLN A 121 -10.74 15.01 0.48
N ALA A 122 -9.97 16.01 0.90
CA ALA A 122 -10.00 17.35 0.33
C ALA A 122 -9.29 17.46 -1.04
N ALA A 123 -8.38 16.53 -1.34
CA ALA A 123 -7.55 16.55 -2.54
C ALA A 123 -8.34 16.46 -3.86
N GLY A 124 -7.70 16.89 -4.95
CA GLY A 124 -8.07 16.50 -6.31
C GLY A 124 -7.59 15.09 -6.64
N THR A 125 -7.89 14.63 -7.86
CA THR A 125 -7.47 13.31 -8.35
C THR A 125 -7.14 13.31 -9.84
N THR A 126 -6.27 12.39 -10.28
CA THR A 126 -6.06 12.07 -11.70
C THR A 126 -7.12 11.10 -12.26
N CYS A 127 -7.91 10.45 -11.41
CA CYS A 127 -8.91 9.47 -11.83
C CYS A 127 -10.11 10.13 -12.52
N LYS A 128 -10.47 9.64 -13.72
CA LYS A 128 -11.56 10.21 -14.55
C LYS A 128 -12.93 10.16 -13.87
N ASN A 129 -13.17 9.14 -13.06
CA ASN A 129 -14.43 8.95 -12.36
C ASN A 129 -14.52 9.70 -11.02
N GLY A 130 -13.50 10.48 -10.67
CA GLY A 130 -13.45 11.24 -9.42
C GLY A 130 -13.01 10.43 -8.19
N ASP A 131 -12.54 9.19 -8.37
CA ASP A 131 -11.93 8.41 -7.29
C ASP A 131 -10.72 9.15 -6.72
N LYS A 132 -10.74 9.47 -5.42
CA LYS A 132 -9.65 10.17 -4.73
C LYS A 132 -8.65 9.23 -4.07
N SER A 133 -8.75 7.93 -4.31
CA SER A 133 -7.83 6.94 -3.74
C SER A 133 -6.39 7.20 -4.15
N ALA A 134 -5.45 6.82 -3.30
CA ALA A 134 -4.03 6.82 -3.63
C ALA A 134 -3.60 5.40 -4.02
N TYR A 135 -2.95 5.28 -5.18
CA TYR A 135 -2.33 4.06 -5.67
C TYR A 135 -0.87 4.37 -5.95
N PHE A 136 0.07 3.66 -5.33
CA PHE A 136 1.48 3.99 -5.48
C PHE A 136 2.44 2.83 -5.25
N TRP A 137 3.48 2.80 -6.07
CA TRP A 137 4.47 1.73 -6.14
C TRP A 137 5.87 2.32 -6.24
N PRO A 138 6.93 1.60 -5.81
CA PRO A 138 8.30 2.03 -6.03
C PRO A 138 8.59 2.12 -7.53
N VAL A 139 9.35 3.13 -7.94
CA VAL A 139 9.75 3.33 -9.34
C VAL A 139 10.64 2.18 -9.81
N VAL A 140 10.71 2.01 -11.13
CA VAL A 140 11.72 1.14 -11.76
C VAL A 140 12.76 2.05 -12.39
N ARG A 141 14.04 1.75 -12.22
CA ARG A 141 15.14 2.52 -12.80
C ARG A 141 15.89 1.70 -13.84
N ILE A 142 16.48 2.38 -14.82
CA ILE A 142 17.54 1.82 -15.67
C ILE A 142 18.85 2.51 -15.30
N ASN A 143 19.84 1.71 -14.88
CA ASN A 143 21.18 2.20 -14.59
C ASN A 143 21.99 2.07 -15.88
N ASP A 144 22.23 3.20 -16.53
CA ASP A 144 22.81 3.19 -17.85
C ASP A 144 24.34 3.07 -17.88
N GLY A 145 24.99 3.18 -16.71
CA GLY A 145 26.44 3.07 -16.57
C GLY A 145 27.22 4.11 -17.40
N ALA A 146 26.52 5.09 -17.97
CA ALA A 146 27.10 6.25 -18.61
C ALA A 146 27.18 7.35 -17.55
N GLU A 147 28.34 8.02 -17.46
CA GLU A 147 28.44 9.29 -16.74
C GLU A 147 27.30 10.22 -17.22
N GLU A 148 26.67 10.93 -16.28
CA GLU A 148 25.61 11.92 -16.52
C GLU A 148 25.90 12.76 -17.78
N GLY A 149 25.32 12.39 -18.93
CA GLY A 149 25.82 12.89 -20.21
C GLY A 149 24.89 12.62 -21.39
N GLU A 150 24.07 13.63 -21.70
CA GLU A 150 23.51 13.93 -23.02
C GLU A 150 22.67 12.82 -23.68
N GLY A 151 21.46 12.60 -23.14
CA GLY A 151 20.44 11.77 -23.80
C GLY A 151 19.24 11.38 -22.94
N GLN A 152 19.32 11.57 -21.62
CA GLN A 152 18.25 11.24 -20.68
C GLN A 152 16.97 12.03 -21.01
N GLU A 153 15.84 11.34 -21.17
CA GLU A 153 14.54 11.99 -21.03
C GLU A 153 14.58 12.63 -19.64
N GLN A 154 14.52 13.97 -19.57
CA GLN A 154 14.73 14.70 -18.32
C GLN A 154 13.87 14.09 -17.22
N GLN A 155 14.50 13.53 -16.18
CA GLN A 155 13.81 13.09 -14.98
C GLN A 155 12.86 14.22 -14.56
N PRO A 156 11.59 13.92 -14.23
CA PRO A 156 10.63 14.95 -13.92
C PRO A 156 11.18 15.80 -12.77
N PRO A 157 11.22 17.13 -12.91
CA PRO A 157 11.82 17.99 -11.88
C PRO A 157 11.07 17.82 -10.56
N LYS A 158 11.79 17.93 -9.44
CA LYS A 158 11.17 17.91 -8.11
C LYS A 158 10.10 18.99 -8.03
N LYS A 159 8.88 18.55 -7.72
CA LYS A 159 7.74 19.46 -7.56
C LYS A 159 7.84 20.10 -6.18
N ASP A 160 7.77 21.43 -6.11
CA ASP A 160 7.65 22.13 -4.82
C ASP A 160 6.26 21.86 -4.24
N ASP A 161 6.23 21.08 -3.17
CA ASP A 161 5.04 20.64 -2.48
C ASP A 161 4.96 21.19 -1.04
N LYS A 162 5.89 22.06 -0.62
CA LYS A 162 5.95 22.60 0.76
C LYS A 162 4.64 23.20 1.24
N ALA A 163 3.97 23.98 0.38
CA ALA A 163 2.68 24.58 0.71
C ALA A 163 1.57 23.52 0.89
N GLN A 164 1.64 22.40 0.17
CA GLN A 164 0.71 21.28 0.36
C GLN A 164 1.03 20.53 1.66
N GLN A 165 2.31 20.30 1.93
CA GLN A 165 2.78 19.69 3.18
C GLN A 165 2.32 20.47 4.42
N GLU A 166 2.46 21.81 4.41
CA GLU A 166 1.99 22.66 5.50
C GLU A 166 0.47 22.56 5.70
N LYS A 167 -0.30 22.49 4.61
CA LYS A 167 -1.76 22.27 4.66
C LYS A 167 -2.10 20.90 5.25
N ASP A 168 -1.39 19.86 4.82
CA ASP A 168 -1.60 18.49 5.29
C ASP A 168 -1.29 18.35 6.77
N LYS A 169 -0.19 18.96 7.23
CA LYS A 169 0.17 19.05 8.64
C LYS A 169 -0.87 19.80 9.45
N ALA A 170 -1.33 20.97 8.97
CA ALA A 170 -2.42 21.70 9.62
C ALA A 170 -3.73 20.89 9.68
N ALA A 171 -4.01 20.08 8.66
CA ALA A 171 -5.17 19.21 8.63
C ALA A 171 -5.11 18.06 9.65
N LYS A 172 -3.92 17.58 10.03
CA LYS A 172 -3.75 16.59 11.11
C LYS A 172 -4.18 17.13 12.48
N ASP A 173 -3.92 18.40 12.74
CA ASP A 173 -4.21 19.06 14.02
C ASP A 173 -5.67 19.53 14.12
N ALA A 174 -6.37 19.60 13.00
CA ALA A 174 -7.75 20.08 12.93
C ALA A 174 -8.76 19.05 13.47
N ALA A 175 -9.82 19.54 14.12
CA ALA A 175 -10.97 18.72 14.48
C ALA A 175 -11.64 18.12 13.22
N ARG A 176 -12.05 16.85 13.32
CA ARG A 176 -12.67 16.10 12.22
C ARG A 176 -14.00 15.52 12.64
N LEU A 177 -14.99 15.55 11.75
CA LEU A 177 -16.24 14.85 11.95
C LEU A 177 -16.09 13.41 11.47
N GLU A 178 -16.23 12.46 12.37
CA GLU A 178 -16.22 11.03 12.04
C GLU A 178 -17.65 10.50 12.07
N CYS A 179 -18.05 9.87 10.98
CA CYS A 179 -19.33 9.17 10.88
C CYS A 179 -19.07 7.78 10.27
N PRO A 180 -19.81 6.73 10.66
CA PRO A 180 -19.66 5.42 10.07
C PRO A 180 -19.89 5.44 8.56
N ASP A 181 -19.07 4.68 7.84
CA ASP A 181 -19.28 4.43 6.42
C ASP A 181 -20.56 3.62 6.21
N VAL A 182 -21.41 4.06 5.27
CA VAL A 182 -22.71 3.45 4.99
C VAL A 182 -22.59 2.37 3.92
N ALA A 183 -21.77 2.58 2.89
CA ALA A 183 -21.59 1.62 1.80
C ALA A 183 -21.11 0.25 2.30
N SER A 184 -20.12 0.22 3.20
CA SER A 184 -19.60 -1.01 3.84
C SER A 184 -20.60 -1.73 4.76
N ARG A 185 -21.74 -1.10 5.07
CA ARG A 185 -22.83 -1.67 5.87
C ARG A 185 -24.01 -2.15 5.02
N LEU A 186 -23.99 -1.88 3.72
CA LEU A 186 -24.99 -2.42 2.81
C LEU A 186 -24.80 -3.94 2.68
N PRO A 187 -25.90 -4.69 2.48
CA PRO A 187 -25.80 -6.10 2.14
C PRO A 187 -25.10 -6.27 0.79
N GLU A 188 -24.51 -7.44 0.57
CA GLU A 188 -23.87 -7.83 -0.70
C GLU A 188 -24.83 -7.74 -1.90
N ASP A 189 -26.14 -7.84 -1.62
CA ASP A 189 -27.24 -7.79 -2.58
C ASP A 189 -28.11 -6.54 -2.40
N VAL A 190 -27.70 -5.46 -3.05
CA VAL A 190 -28.56 -4.30 -3.25
C VAL A 190 -29.46 -4.55 -4.47
N PRO A 191 -30.79 -4.54 -4.34
CA PRO A 191 -31.70 -4.84 -5.45
C PRO A 191 -31.55 -3.88 -6.62
N ASN A 192 -31.57 -4.39 -7.85
CA ASN A 192 -31.43 -3.58 -9.08
C ASN A 192 -32.40 -2.39 -9.13
N GLY A 193 -33.66 -2.58 -8.71
CA GLY A 193 -34.67 -1.52 -8.67
C GLY A 193 -34.43 -0.43 -7.60
N ALA A 194 -33.59 -0.71 -6.60
CA ALA A 194 -33.22 0.25 -5.55
C ALA A 194 -31.88 0.96 -5.84
N GLN A 195 -31.02 0.43 -6.72
CA GLN A 195 -29.66 0.93 -6.95
C GLN A 195 -29.57 2.44 -7.17
N ALA A 196 -30.37 2.99 -8.10
CA ALA A 196 -30.33 4.42 -8.40
C ALA A 196 -30.76 5.32 -7.22
N GLU A 197 -31.64 4.82 -6.33
CA GLU A 197 -32.02 5.53 -5.13
C GLU A 197 -30.95 5.42 -4.05
N ILE A 198 -30.39 4.21 -3.84
CA ILE A 198 -29.28 3.98 -2.93
C ILE A 198 -28.08 4.86 -3.30
N ASP A 199 -27.69 4.90 -4.57
CA ASP A 199 -26.61 5.76 -5.07
C ASP A 199 -26.89 7.24 -4.74
N ARG A 200 -28.10 7.73 -5.02
CA ARG A 200 -28.48 9.13 -4.72
C ARG A 200 -28.38 9.43 -3.22
N GLU A 201 -28.82 8.51 -2.38
CA GLU A 201 -28.78 8.69 -0.94
C GLU A 201 -27.37 8.58 -0.36
N LEU A 202 -26.49 7.75 -0.94
CA LEU A 202 -25.07 7.74 -0.59
C LEU A 202 -24.39 9.08 -0.92
N ALA A 203 -24.73 9.71 -2.05
CA ALA A 203 -24.30 11.09 -2.34
C ALA A 203 -24.79 12.08 -1.29
N ASN A 204 -26.05 11.97 -0.89
CA ASN A 204 -26.63 12.86 0.12
C ASN A 204 -25.96 12.69 1.48
N ILE A 205 -25.58 11.45 1.86
CA ILE A 205 -24.81 11.17 3.07
C ILE A 205 -23.47 11.92 3.04
N GLU A 206 -22.71 11.80 1.95
CA GLU A 206 -21.41 12.46 1.81
C GLU A 206 -21.55 13.98 1.83
N LYS A 207 -22.52 14.51 1.09
CA LYS A 207 -22.80 15.95 1.06
C LYS A 207 -23.09 16.49 2.46
N VAL A 208 -23.93 15.79 3.24
CA VAL A 208 -24.25 16.19 4.62
C VAL A 208 -23.00 16.16 5.51
N THR A 209 -22.15 15.15 5.36
CA THR A 209 -20.88 15.07 6.11
C THR A 209 -19.91 16.18 5.71
N ASP A 210 -19.69 16.43 4.42
CA ASP A 210 -18.78 17.48 3.93
C ASP A 210 -19.25 18.89 4.33
N GLU A 211 -20.57 19.15 4.28
CA GLU A 211 -21.14 20.42 4.75
C GLU A 211 -20.95 20.61 6.26
N ALA A 212 -21.04 19.53 7.03
CA ALA A 212 -20.84 19.57 8.47
C ALA A 212 -19.37 19.77 8.84
N GLU A 213 -18.43 19.12 8.13
CA GLU A 213 -16.99 19.34 8.32
C GLU A 213 -16.57 20.77 8.00
N LYS A 214 -17.07 21.36 6.90
CA LYS A 214 -16.80 22.78 6.58
C LYS A 214 -17.30 23.73 7.68
N LYS A 215 -18.44 23.43 8.28
CA LYS A 215 -18.99 24.24 9.39
C LYS A 215 -18.22 24.02 10.70
N LEU A 216 -17.69 22.82 10.92
CA LEU A 216 -16.90 22.49 12.12
C LEU A 216 -15.71 23.45 12.28
N GLU A 217 -15.04 23.81 11.19
CA GLU A 217 -13.89 24.72 11.20
C GLU A 217 -14.18 26.12 11.75
N GLN A 218 -15.44 26.53 11.72
CA GLN A 218 -15.91 27.85 12.17
C GLN A 218 -16.70 27.78 13.49
N THR A 219 -16.85 26.58 14.07
CA THR A 219 -17.71 26.34 15.23
C THR A 219 -16.89 26.24 16.51
N LYS A 220 -17.31 26.96 17.56
CA LYS A 220 -16.66 26.90 18.88
C LYS A 220 -16.89 25.51 19.50
N ALA A 221 -15.87 24.96 20.17
CA ALA A 221 -15.88 23.60 20.74
C ALA A 221 -17.14 23.29 21.58
N GLN A 222 -17.60 24.24 22.40
CA GLN A 222 -18.79 24.10 23.25
C GLN A 222 -20.11 23.93 22.47
N ASP A 223 -20.16 24.41 21.22
CA ASP A 223 -21.36 24.42 20.39
C ASP A 223 -21.37 23.26 19.37
N VAL A 224 -20.24 22.56 19.20
CA VAL A 224 -20.05 21.49 18.19
C VAL A 224 -21.12 20.41 18.29
N ASN A 225 -21.46 19.95 19.48
CA ASN A 225 -22.45 18.89 19.63
C ASN A 225 -23.86 19.33 19.17
N ASN A 226 -24.25 20.55 19.49
CA ASN A 226 -25.59 21.08 19.20
C ASN A 226 -25.74 21.59 17.76
N ILE A 227 -24.68 22.15 17.18
CA ILE A 227 -24.71 22.78 15.85
C ILE A 227 -24.27 21.80 14.75
N ILE A 228 -23.34 20.90 15.06
CA ILE A 228 -22.73 20.00 14.06
C ILE A 228 -23.22 18.57 14.27
N VAL A 229 -22.87 17.94 15.40
CA VAL A 229 -23.05 16.48 15.57
C VAL A 229 -24.52 16.08 15.55
N GLY A 230 -25.36 16.72 16.38
CA GLY A 230 -26.79 16.44 16.48
C GLY A 230 -27.52 16.60 15.14
N PRO A 231 -27.47 17.80 14.51
CA PRO A 231 -28.12 18.02 13.21
C PRO A 231 -27.62 17.12 12.09
N THR A 232 -26.32 16.77 12.10
CA THR A 232 -25.76 15.83 11.11
C THR A 232 -26.33 14.43 11.31
N ARG A 233 -26.39 13.95 12.56
CA ARG A 233 -26.98 12.65 12.90
C ARG A 233 -28.43 12.54 12.46
N GLU A 234 -29.24 13.58 12.69
CA GLU A 234 -30.66 13.59 12.29
C GLU A 234 -30.83 13.56 10.77
N LYS A 235 -30.06 14.39 10.03
CA LYS A 235 -30.06 14.38 8.57
C LYS A 235 -29.64 13.02 8.00
N ARG A 236 -28.59 12.42 8.56
CA ARG A 236 -28.13 11.07 8.17
C ARG A 236 -29.20 10.03 8.47
N ALA A 237 -29.81 10.03 9.65
CA ALA A 237 -30.90 9.11 9.98
C ALA A 237 -32.06 9.19 8.97
N ALA A 238 -32.46 10.40 8.58
CA ALA A 238 -33.49 10.60 7.57
C ALA A 238 -33.11 10.03 6.20
N ILE A 239 -31.84 10.17 5.80
CA ILE A 239 -31.32 9.58 4.55
C ILE A 239 -31.32 8.04 4.64
N LEU A 240 -30.79 7.48 5.73
CA LEU A 240 -30.71 6.04 5.95
C LEU A 240 -32.11 5.39 6.00
N ASN A 241 -33.10 6.09 6.55
CA ASN A 241 -34.50 5.66 6.50
C ASN A 241 -35.03 5.55 5.06
N ARG A 242 -34.68 6.50 4.17
CA ARG A 242 -35.06 6.41 2.75
C ARG A 242 -34.39 5.22 2.06
N MET A 243 -33.12 4.96 2.37
CA MET A 243 -32.43 3.76 1.87
C MET A 243 -33.13 2.48 2.32
N MET A 244 -33.41 2.32 3.62
CA MET A 244 -34.13 1.15 4.14
C MET A 244 -35.52 0.97 3.48
N LEU A 245 -36.26 2.07 3.25
CA LEU A 245 -37.54 2.04 2.53
C LEU A 245 -37.36 1.62 1.06
N ALA A 246 -36.26 1.99 0.41
CA ALA A 246 -35.97 1.56 -0.96
C ALA A 246 -35.83 0.04 -1.04
N PHE A 247 -35.18 -0.60 -0.06
CA PHE A 247 -35.15 -2.07 0.05
C PHE A 247 -36.55 -2.66 0.26
N SER A 248 -37.32 -2.10 1.22
CA SER A 248 -38.67 -2.60 1.52
C SER A 248 -39.61 -2.52 0.31
N ARG A 249 -39.51 -1.47 -0.52
CA ARG A 249 -40.30 -1.35 -1.76
C ARG A 249 -39.97 -2.42 -2.79
N GLN A 250 -38.79 -3.02 -2.73
CA GLN A 250 -38.40 -4.14 -3.60
C GLN A 250 -38.79 -5.51 -3.02
N GLY A 251 -39.55 -5.54 -1.92
CA GLY A 251 -39.95 -6.78 -1.23
C GLY A 251 -38.80 -7.50 -0.52
N GLN A 252 -37.68 -6.81 -0.31
CA GLN A 252 -36.49 -7.35 0.35
C GLN A 252 -36.45 -6.93 1.82
N GLN A 253 -35.83 -7.76 2.66
CA GLN A 253 -35.58 -7.41 4.05
C GLN A 253 -34.63 -6.20 4.09
N ALA A 254 -35.09 -5.10 4.68
CA ALA A 254 -34.27 -3.91 4.82
C ALA A 254 -33.12 -4.16 5.81
N PRO A 255 -31.88 -3.76 5.48
CA PRO A 255 -30.78 -3.80 6.43
C PRO A 255 -31.02 -2.79 7.57
N ASP A 256 -30.55 -3.09 8.78
CA ASP A 256 -30.54 -2.08 9.86
C ASP A 256 -29.38 -1.11 9.67
N LEU A 257 -29.69 0.06 9.10
CA LEU A 257 -28.72 1.12 8.86
C LEU A 257 -28.71 2.17 9.97
N ASN A 258 -29.61 2.10 10.97
CA ASN A 258 -29.71 3.12 12.02
C ASN A 258 -28.40 3.39 12.77
N PRO A 259 -27.56 2.37 13.08
CA PRO A 259 -26.28 2.60 13.73
C PRO A 259 -25.32 3.48 12.90
N ALA A 260 -25.48 3.52 11.57
CA ALA A 260 -24.66 4.35 10.68
C ALA A 260 -25.01 5.85 10.73
N ALA A 261 -26.10 6.23 11.41
CA ALA A 261 -26.48 7.63 11.56
C ALA A 261 -25.57 8.39 12.53
N ALA A 262 -24.89 7.68 13.44
CA ALA A 262 -24.04 8.29 14.45
C ALA A 262 -22.93 9.14 13.81
N CYS A 263 -22.53 10.20 14.49
CA CYS A 263 -21.33 10.96 14.19
C CYS A 263 -20.71 11.43 15.50
N ALA A 264 -19.42 11.69 15.49
CA ALA A 264 -18.69 12.30 16.59
C ALA A 264 -17.57 13.17 16.05
N VAL A 265 -17.03 14.06 16.88
CA VAL A 265 -15.84 14.83 16.53
C VAL A 265 -14.61 14.19 17.16
N LYS A 266 -13.60 13.95 16.33
CA LYS A 266 -12.25 13.60 16.77
C LYS A 266 -11.42 14.87 16.80
N GLU A 267 -10.85 15.16 17.98
CA GLU A 267 -9.90 16.25 18.18
C GLU A 267 -8.49 15.67 18.36
N GLN A 268 -7.47 16.49 18.10
CA GLN A 268 -6.08 16.08 18.24
C GLN A 268 -5.77 15.56 19.65
N GLY A 269 -5.07 14.43 19.73
CA GLY A 269 -4.66 13.82 21.01
C GLY A 269 -5.79 13.16 21.80
N LYS A 270 -7.02 13.11 21.27
CA LYS A 270 -8.14 12.38 21.87
C LYS A 270 -8.45 11.12 21.05
N ALA A 271 -8.78 10.04 21.77
CA ALA A 271 -9.31 8.83 21.13
C ALA A 271 -10.59 9.18 20.35
N ALA A 272 -10.83 8.44 19.26
CA ALA A 272 -12.06 8.58 18.50
C ALA A 272 -13.26 8.29 19.41
N ALA A 273 -14.29 9.15 19.40
CA ALA A 273 -15.51 8.88 20.17
C ALA A 273 -16.41 7.82 19.49
N LEU A 274 -16.06 7.41 18.27
CA LEU A 274 -16.69 6.33 17.52
C LEU A 274 -15.62 5.33 17.06
N ASP A 275 -15.88 4.05 17.29
CA ASP A 275 -15.12 2.96 16.72
C ASP A 275 -15.51 2.78 15.24
N ASN A 276 -14.87 3.59 14.38
CA ASN A 276 -14.96 3.50 12.92
C ASN A 276 -13.76 2.75 12.33
N GLY A 277 -13.05 1.97 13.13
CA GLY A 277 -11.82 1.31 12.69
C GLY A 277 -10.62 2.24 12.48
N ALA A 278 -10.73 3.52 12.88
CA ALA A 278 -9.75 4.58 12.63
C ALA A 278 -8.71 4.76 13.76
N GLU A 279 -8.70 3.87 14.76
CA GLU A 279 -7.84 4.01 15.95
C GLU A 279 -6.34 3.89 15.64
N ASN A 280 -5.98 3.29 14.51
CA ASN A 280 -4.57 2.99 14.18
C ASN A 280 -4.00 3.92 13.10
N ASN A 281 -4.80 4.79 12.51
CA ASN A 281 -4.51 5.22 11.15
C ASN A 281 -3.45 6.37 11.05
N ASN A 282 -3.16 7.12 12.10
CA ASN A 282 -2.18 8.21 12.01
C ASN A 282 -0.88 7.95 12.78
N GLU A 283 -0.83 6.84 13.51
CA GLU A 283 0.30 6.49 14.39
C GLU A 283 0.78 5.05 14.22
N ALA A 284 0.00 4.16 13.58
CA ALA A 284 0.50 2.84 13.22
C ALA A 284 1.68 2.96 12.25
N GLN A 285 2.58 2.00 12.37
CA GLN A 285 3.76 1.87 11.51
C GLN A 285 3.81 0.43 11.01
N ALA A 286 4.31 0.24 9.79
CA ALA A 286 4.52 -1.12 9.31
C ALA A 286 5.64 -1.80 10.12
N GLU A 287 5.54 -3.13 10.27
CA GLU A 287 6.56 -3.94 10.95
C GLU A 287 7.96 -3.65 10.38
N GLY A 288 8.96 -3.47 11.25
CA GLY A 288 10.35 -3.16 10.87
C GLY A 288 10.59 -1.75 10.31
N LEU A 289 9.55 -0.90 10.33
CA LEU A 289 9.67 0.55 10.14
C LEU A 289 9.68 1.31 11.47
N GLU A 290 9.75 0.59 12.60
CA GLU A 290 9.75 1.15 13.94
C GLU A 290 11.05 1.92 14.23
N ASN A 291 10.92 3.05 14.93
CA ASN A 291 11.94 4.06 15.25
C ASN A 291 12.14 5.16 14.18
N LYS A 292 11.48 6.30 14.44
CA LYS A 292 12.11 7.62 14.70
C LYS A 292 11.17 8.76 14.29
N LYS A 293 10.48 9.37 15.27
CA LYS A 293 10.26 10.82 15.21
C LYS A 293 11.67 11.42 15.20
N ASN A 294 12.06 12.11 14.13
CA ASN A 294 13.40 12.71 13.87
C ASN A 294 14.43 11.82 13.13
N GLN A 295 14.05 11.16 12.03
CA GLN A 295 15.05 10.77 11.03
C GLN A 295 15.45 12.01 10.21
N ASN A 296 16.73 12.34 10.20
CA ASN A 296 17.30 13.24 9.20
C ASN A 296 17.54 12.42 7.92
N ASN A 297 16.45 11.99 7.28
CA ASN A 297 16.55 11.33 5.99
C ASN A 297 17.09 12.34 4.97
N PRO A 298 17.94 11.89 4.02
CA PRO A 298 18.44 12.77 2.98
C PRO A 298 17.27 13.34 2.18
N GLU A 299 17.39 14.62 1.84
CA GLU A 299 16.47 15.29 0.92
C GLU A 299 16.76 14.86 -0.51
N GLU A 300 15.71 14.72 -1.32
CA GLU A 300 15.84 14.47 -2.75
C GLU A 300 16.41 15.70 -3.43
N ASN A 301 17.24 15.48 -4.46
CA ASN A 301 17.81 16.54 -5.28
C ASN A 301 16.77 17.15 -6.26
N ALA A 302 17.22 18.02 -7.16
CA ALA A 302 16.34 18.72 -8.10
C ALA A 302 15.60 17.79 -9.09
N ASN A 303 16.04 16.54 -9.24
CA ASN A 303 15.51 15.55 -10.17
C ASN A 303 14.77 14.40 -9.45
N ASN A 304 14.43 14.57 -8.17
CA ASN A 304 13.83 13.53 -7.30
C ASN A 304 14.77 12.36 -6.96
N GLU A 305 16.09 12.53 -7.06
CA GLU A 305 17.04 11.46 -6.71
C GLU A 305 17.38 11.50 -5.22
N LEU A 306 17.44 10.30 -4.63
CA LEU A 306 17.97 10.07 -3.29
C LEU A 306 19.35 9.41 -3.36
N PRO A 307 20.24 9.64 -2.38
CA PRO A 307 21.53 8.94 -2.33
C PRO A 307 21.35 7.41 -2.37
N GLY A 308 22.04 6.74 -3.30
CA GLY A 308 21.97 5.29 -3.49
C GLY A 308 20.85 4.82 -4.43
N ASN A 309 19.96 5.71 -4.87
CA ASN A 309 18.91 5.43 -5.84
C ASN A 309 19.16 6.26 -7.11
N GLU A 310 20.09 5.77 -7.92
CA GLU A 310 20.58 6.41 -9.15
C GLU A 310 19.96 5.73 -10.38
N GLY A 311 19.89 6.46 -11.50
CA GLY A 311 19.45 5.93 -12.81
C GLY A 311 18.11 6.51 -13.29
N GLU A 312 17.81 6.29 -14.57
CA GLU A 312 16.63 6.90 -15.20
C GLU A 312 15.33 6.21 -14.74
N ILE A 313 14.40 6.99 -14.20
CA ILE A 313 13.05 6.53 -13.81
C ILE A 313 12.29 6.07 -15.05
N GLN A 314 11.88 4.81 -15.06
CA GLN A 314 11.05 4.21 -16.09
C GLN A 314 9.58 4.35 -15.73
N ARG A 315 8.87 5.19 -16.47
CA ARG A 315 7.41 5.30 -16.35
C ARG A 315 6.71 4.09 -16.97
N PRO A 316 5.66 3.55 -16.34
CA PRO A 316 4.84 2.52 -16.96
C PRO A 316 4.17 3.07 -18.23
N GLU A 317 4.23 2.29 -19.31
CA GLU A 317 3.50 2.58 -20.54
C GLU A 317 1.99 2.35 -20.35
N VAL A 318 1.63 1.37 -19.52
CA VAL A 318 0.24 1.06 -19.16
C VAL A 318 0.13 0.86 -17.65
N VAL A 319 -0.86 1.53 -17.05
CA VAL A 319 -1.32 1.31 -15.68
C VAL A 319 -2.76 0.82 -15.75
N ASP A 320 -3.00 -0.40 -15.28
CA ASP A 320 -4.33 -1.01 -15.18
C ASP A 320 -4.70 -1.20 -13.71
N LEU A 321 -5.67 -0.40 -13.22
CA LEU A 321 -6.24 -0.50 -11.87
C LEU A 321 -7.57 -1.24 -11.95
N THR A 322 -7.59 -2.52 -11.60
CA THR A 322 -8.78 -3.37 -11.76
C THR A 322 -9.20 -4.00 -10.45
N PHE A 323 -10.44 -3.75 -10.05
CA PHE A 323 -11.10 -4.42 -8.94
C PHE A 323 -11.85 -5.66 -9.45
N ARG A 324 -11.65 -6.79 -8.78
CA ARG A 324 -12.19 -8.10 -9.18
C ARG A 324 -13.10 -8.67 -8.10
N GLY A 325 -14.02 -9.54 -8.49
CA GLY A 325 -14.85 -10.28 -7.56
C GLY A 325 -14.11 -11.40 -6.83
N SER A 326 -14.87 -12.10 -5.99
CA SER A 326 -14.41 -13.27 -5.25
C SER A 326 -14.83 -14.56 -5.95
N PRO A 327 -13.94 -15.57 -6.05
CA PRO A 327 -14.28 -16.86 -6.64
C PRO A 327 -15.17 -17.72 -5.72
N THR A 328 -15.44 -17.32 -4.49
CA THR A 328 -16.22 -18.10 -3.50
C THR A 328 -17.45 -17.37 -2.96
N GLY A 329 -17.89 -16.30 -3.60
CA GLY A 329 -19.03 -15.53 -3.13
C GLY A 329 -19.07 -14.08 -3.64
N LYS A 330 -20.02 -13.32 -3.10
CA LYS A 330 -20.13 -11.88 -3.31
C LYS A 330 -19.14 -11.12 -2.45
N VAL A 331 -18.85 -9.90 -2.89
CA VAL A 331 -18.01 -8.97 -2.15
C VAL A 331 -18.85 -7.86 -1.51
N VAL A 332 -18.42 -7.38 -0.36
CA VAL A 332 -18.96 -6.16 0.27
C VAL A 332 -18.09 -4.95 -0.09
N ALA A 333 -18.63 -3.74 0.09
CA ALA A 333 -17.87 -2.52 -0.13
C ALA A 333 -16.64 -2.43 0.79
N MET A 334 -15.50 -2.02 0.21
CA MET A 334 -14.36 -1.57 1.01
C MET A 334 -14.75 -0.28 1.72
N PRO A 335 -14.57 -0.18 3.05
CA PRO A 335 -14.82 1.07 3.75
C PRO A 335 -13.87 2.16 3.24
N LYS A 336 -14.37 3.40 3.24
CA LYS A 336 -13.52 4.56 2.96
C LYS A 336 -12.37 4.65 3.96
N PHE A 337 -11.21 5.07 3.48
CA PHE A 337 -9.92 5.13 4.18
C PHE A 337 -9.29 3.78 4.54
N LEU A 338 -9.80 2.66 4.00
CA LEU A 338 -9.11 1.37 4.08
C LEU A 338 -7.69 1.50 3.52
N ARG A 339 -6.70 1.01 4.27
CA ARG A 339 -5.30 1.03 3.87
C ARG A 339 -4.78 -0.35 3.62
N VAL A 340 -4.06 -0.55 2.53
CA VAL A 340 -3.66 -1.89 2.13
C VAL A 340 -2.23 -1.86 1.65
N LEU A 341 -1.40 -2.70 2.26
CA LEU A 341 -0.03 -2.96 1.85
C LEU A 341 0.03 -4.27 1.06
N TYR A 342 0.72 -4.24 -0.07
CA TYR A 342 1.11 -5.40 -0.86
C TYR A 342 2.63 -5.54 -0.83
N GLY A 343 3.15 -6.77 -0.75
CA GLY A 343 4.59 -7.01 -0.65
C GLY A 343 5.20 -6.50 0.67
N ASP A 344 6.52 -6.34 0.72
CA ASP A 344 7.25 -5.81 1.88
C ASP A 344 8.50 -5.07 1.43
N ALA A 345 8.63 -3.79 1.80
CA ALA A 345 9.75 -2.96 1.39
C ALA A 345 11.07 -3.27 2.13
N LYS A 346 11.04 -4.06 3.21
CA LYS A 346 12.20 -4.33 4.08
C LYS A 346 12.39 -5.81 4.36
N VAL A 347 12.35 -6.64 3.33
CA VAL A 347 12.47 -8.10 3.46
C VAL A 347 13.74 -8.57 4.14
N SER A 348 14.85 -7.82 4.06
CA SER A 348 16.10 -8.15 4.76
C SER A 348 15.97 -7.98 6.28
N THR A 349 15.07 -7.09 6.73
CA THR A 349 14.77 -6.86 8.15
C THR A 349 13.60 -7.72 8.63
N ASN A 350 12.49 -7.72 7.87
CA ASN A 350 11.21 -8.34 8.25
C ASN A 350 11.14 -9.84 7.94
N GLY A 351 12.07 -10.34 7.13
CA GLY A 351 12.00 -11.66 6.56
C GLY A 351 10.96 -11.76 5.44
N THR A 352 10.78 -12.99 4.94
CA THR A 352 10.14 -13.21 3.64
C THR A 352 8.62 -13.42 3.67
N LYS A 353 8.02 -13.39 4.86
CA LYS A 353 6.60 -13.71 5.09
C LYS A 353 5.66 -12.81 4.29
N ASN A 354 6.01 -11.53 4.19
CA ASN A 354 5.14 -10.51 3.60
C ASN A 354 5.45 -10.24 2.12
N ALA A 355 6.62 -10.63 1.61
CA ALA A 355 6.97 -10.58 0.18
C ALA A 355 5.93 -11.30 -0.71
N LYS A 356 5.73 -10.83 -1.94
CA LYS A 356 4.70 -11.33 -2.86
C LYS A 356 5.19 -11.40 -4.31
N ASP A 357 4.59 -12.30 -5.08
CA ASP A 357 4.89 -12.48 -6.51
C ASP A 357 4.48 -11.24 -7.32
N SER A 358 5.46 -10.47 -7.82
CA SER A 358 5.20 -9.21 -8.52
C SER A 358 5.51 -9.24 -10.01
N TRP A 359 6.61 -9.91 -10.43
CA TRP A 359 7.21 -9.65 -11.74
C TRP A 359 6.87 -10.69 -12.81
N THR A 360 6.55 -10.25 -14.02
CA THR A 360 6.23 -11.14 -15.14
C THR A 360 6.51 -10.44 -16.47
N CYS A 361 6.10 -11.08 -17.57
CA CYS A 361 6.09 -10.50 -18.90
C CYS A 361 4.67 -10.52 -19.46
N THR A 362 4.33 -9.56 -20.32
CA THR A 362 3.07 -9.62 -21.08
C THR A 362 3.00 -10.91 -21.90
N GLY A 363 1.90 -11.66 -21.78
CA GLY A 363 1.72 -12.97 -22.40
C GLY A 363 2.23 -14.15 -21.57
N PHE A 364 2.79 -13.89 -20.38
CA PHE A 364 3.32 -14.90 -19.45
C PHE A 364 2.71 -14.73 -18.03
N GLU A 365 1.53 -14.13 -17.92
CA GLU A 365 0.89 -13.84 -16.62
C GLU A 365 0.43 -15.08 -15.83
N ASP A 366 0.70 -16.29 -16.33
CA ASP A 366 0.63 -17.56 -15.58
C ASP A 366 1.93 -17.89 -14.81
N LYS A 367 2.97 -17.06 -14.99
CA LYS A 367 4.28 -17.10 -14.35
C LYS A 367 4.58 -15.75 -13.71
N VAL A 368 4.50 -15.64 -12.39
CA VAL A 368 4.79 -14.39 -11.67
C VAL A 368 5.92 -14.65 -10.67
N LEU A 369 6.97 -13.86 -10.72
CA LEU A 369 8.21 -14.04 -9.99
C LEU A 369 8.17 -13.18 -8.73
N MET A 370 8.57 -13.79 -7.61
CA MET A 370 8.71 -13.09 -6.33
C MET A 370 10.10 -12.51 -6.13
N ASN A 371 11.14 -13.24 -6.51
CA ASN A 371 12.54 -12.94 -6.13
C ASN A 371 13.48 -12.77 -7.33
N LYS A 372 12.92 -12.55 -8.53
CA LYS A 372 13.69 -12.38 -9.76
C LYS A 372 13.03 -11.37 -10.69
N TYR A 373 13.86 -10.61 -11.38
CA TYR A 373 13.48 -9.79 -12.53
C TYR A 373 13.36 -10.67 -13.79
N PRO A 374 12.30 -10.49 -14.60
CA PRO A 374 12.10 -11.27 -15.81
C PRO A 374 12.89 -10.71 -17.00
N ILE A 375 13.57 -11.59 -17.72
CA ILE A 375 14.01 -11.34 -19.09
C ILE A 375 12.87 -11.82 -20.01
N CYS A 376 12.24 -10.88 -20.70
CA CYS A 376 11.10 -11.13 -21.57
C CYS A 376 11.53 -11.58 -22.98
N PRO A 377 10.77 -12.47 -23.63
CA PRO A 377 10.99 -12.80 -25.03
C PRO A 377 10.66 -11.62 -25.94
N GLN A 378 11.13 -11.67 -27.19
CA GLN A 378 10.83 -10.66 -28.21
C GLN A 378 9.31 -10.46 -28.34
N GLY A 379 8.86 -9.20 -28.33
CA GLY A 379 7.43 -8.85 -28.43
C GLY A 379 6.67 -8.87 -27.09
N SER A 380 7.30 -9.32 -26.01
CA SER A 380 6.76 -9.18 -24.64
C SER A 380 7.44 -8.03 -23.90
N LYS A 381 6.69 -7.39 -23.02
CA LYS A 381 7.13 -6.28 -22.16
C LYS A 381 7.24 -6.71 -20.71
N VAL A 382 8.13 -6.07 -19.94
CA VAL A 382 8.21 -6.27 -18.49
C VAL A 382 6.90 -5.82 -17.86
N LYS A 383 6.35 -6.62 -16.95
CA LYS A 383 5.08 -6.33 -16.30
C LYS A 383 5.16 -6.64 -14.81
N ARG A 384 4.63 -5.74 -13.98
CA ARG A 384 4.34 -6.01 -12.57
C ARG A 384 2.85 -6.28 -12.39
N ILE A 385 2.49 -7.22 -11.53
CA ILE A 385 1.11 -7.55 -11.15
C ILE A 385 1.04 -7.64 -9.63
N HIS A 386 0.33 -6.70 -9.01
CA HIS A 386 0.12 -6.68 -7.57
C HIS A 386 -1.34 -7.02 -7.26
N ASP A 387 -1.55 -8.24 -6.78
CA ASP A 387 -2.85 -8.73 -6.34
C ASP A 387 -3.00 -8.45 -4.85
N PHE A 388 -3.69 -7.36 -4.49
CA PHE A 388 -3.86 -6.96 -3.09
C PHE A 388 -4.67 -8.00 -2.30
N PRO A 389 -4.50 -8.04 -0.96
CA PRO A 389 -5.38 -8.82 -0.10
C PRO A 389 -6.83 -8.34 -0.23
N SER A 390 -7.79 -9.25 -0.05
CA SER A 390 -9.21 -9.00 -0.34
C SER A 390 -10.16 -9.61 0.69
N CYS A 391 -9.65 -10.03 1.84
CA CYS A 391 -10.44 -10.49 2.97
C CYS A 391 -10.30 -9.47 4.09
N TRP A 392 -11.32 -8.64 4.29
CA TRP A 392 -11.38 -7.57 5.29
C TRP A 392 -12.07 -8.05 6.57
N ASP A 393 -11.60 -7.64 7.74
CA ASP A 393 -12.13 -8.10 9.04
C ASP A 393 -13.57 -7.62 9.36
N GLY A 394 -14.15 -6.82 8.47
CA GLY A 394 -15.51 -6.32 8.58
C GLY A 394 -15.65 -5.11 9.49
N LYS A 395 -14.55 -4.57 10.03
CA LYS A 395 -14.56 -3.50 11.02
C LYS A 395 -13.50 -2.42 10.79
N ASN A 396 -12.23 -2.77 10.65
CA ASN A 396 -11.12 -1.84 10.77
C ASN A 396 -10.64 -1.33 9.42
N ILE A 397 -10.47 -0.01 9.27
CA ILE A 397 -9.85 0.57 8.06
C ILE A 397 -8.32 0.47 8.10
N ASP A 398 -7.76 0.19 9.28
CA ASP A 398 -6.34 -0.03 9.48
C ASP A 398 -6.07 -0.83 10.77
N SER A 399 -4.90 -1.46 10.86
CA SER A 399 -4.41 -2.16 12.06
C SER A 399 -3.06 -1.59 12.50
N ALA A 400 -2.65 -1.85 13.74
CA ALA A 400 -1.37 -1.35 14.27
C ALA A 400 -0.15 -1.74 13.42
N ASN A 401 -0.23 -2.86 12.69
CA ASN A 401 0.78 -3.34 11.76
C ASN A 401 0.41 -3.17 10.27
N HIS A 402 -0.70 -2.49 9.96
CA HIS A 402 -1.28 -2.32 8.61
C HIS A 402 -1.63 -3.58 7.82
N ARG A 403 -1.66 -4.76 8.46
CA ARG A 403 -1.85 -6.05 7.77
C ARG A 403 -2.95 -6.93 8.35
N ASP A 404 -3.22 -6.87 9.65
CA ASP A 404 -4.17 -7.79 10.29
C ASP A 404 -5.64 -7.52 9.93
N HIS A 405 -5.98 -6.28 9.61
CA HIS A 405 -7.35 -5.89 9.28
C HIS A 405 -7.78 -6.32 7.87
N ILE A 406 -6.83 -6.60 6.97
CA ILE A 406 -7.10 -7.11 5.62
C ILE A 406 -6.04 -8.12 5.18
N VAL A 407 -6.46 -9.35 4.91
CA VAL A 407 -5.57 -10.48 4.64
C VAL A 407 -5.83 -11.09 3.26
N PHE A 408 -4.86 -11.84 2.77
CA PHE A 408 -5.01 -12.60 1.55
C PHE A 408 -6.03 -13.73 1.74
N PRO A 409 -6.88 -14.01 0.74
CA PRO A 409 -7.67 -15.24 0.74
C PRO A 409 -6.76 -16.47 0.70
N ASP A 410 -7.31 -17.63 1.03
CA ASP A 410 -6.59 -18.89 0.86
C ASP A 410 -6.38 -19.23 -0.63
N GLN A 411 -5.71 -20.36 -0.89
CA GLN A 411 -5.42 -20.84 -2.25
C GLN A 411 -6.66 -21.13 -3.12
N ASN A 412 -7.84 -21.27 -2.51
CA ASN A 412 -9.12 -21.45 -3.21
C ASN A 412 -9.90 -20.12 -3.30
N GLY A 413 -9.31 -19.00 -2.86
CA GLY A 413 -9.93 -17.69 -2.87
C GLY A 413 -10.88 -17.44 -1.71
N LYS A 414 -10.89 -18.29 -0.68
CA LYS A 414 -11.81 -18.19 0.45
C LYS A 414 -11.24 -17.31 1.57
N CYS A 415 -12.09 -16.46 2.15
CA CYS A 415 -11.75 -15.72 3.35
C CYS A 415 -11.85 -16.57 4.63
N LYS A 416 -10.92 -16.32 5.56
CA LYS A 416 -10.95 -16.94 6.90
C LYS A 416 -12.22 -16.53 7.66
N LYS A 417 -12.65 -17.37 8.61
CA LYS A 417 -13.79 -17.06 9.47
C LYS A 417 -13.58 -15.70 10.16
N GLY A 418 -14.61 -14.84 10.11
CA GLY A 418 -14.55 -13.48 10.66
C GLY A 418 -14.18 -12.42 9.64
N PHE A 419 -13.66 -12.81 8.47
CA PHE A 419 -13.38 -11.89 7.36
C PHE A 419 -14.48 -11.96 6.30
N LYS A 420 -14.70 -10.82 5.65
CA LYS A 420 -15.61 -10.64 4.50
C LYS A 420 -14.79 -10.41 3.25
N ALA A 421 -15.24 -10.95 2.13
CA ALA A 421 -14.61 -10.66 0.85
C ALA A 421 -14.94 -9.23 0.42
N VAL A 422 -13.92 -8.47 0.01
CA VAL A 422 -14.05 -7.15 -0.63
C VAL A 422 -13.54 -7.25 -2.07
N PRO A 423 -13.88 -6.31 -2.98
CA PRO A 423 -13.31 -6.32 -4.32
C PRO A 423 -11.78 -6.37 -4.28
N GLN A 424 -11.18 -7.35 -4.95
CA GLN A 424 -9.74 -7.50 -4.98
C GLN A 424 -9.13 -6.51 -5.97
N LEU A 425 -8.39 -5.52 -5.46
CA LEU A 425 -7.57 -4.65 -6.29
C LEU A 425 -6.43 -5.45 -6.92
N ARG A 426 -6.30 -5.32 -8.24
CA ARG A 426 -5.12 -5.67 -9.01
C ARG A 426 -4.56 -4.39 -9.62
N ILE A 427 -3.31 -4.09 -9.32
CA ILE A 427 -2.53 -3.08 -10.05
C ILE A 427 -1.65 -3.84 -11.04
N SER A 428 -1.67 -3.45 -12.30
CA SER A 428 -0.79 -4.01 -13.32
C SER A 428 -0.05 -2.89 -14.04
N LEU A 429 1.27 -2.98 -14.05
CA LEU A 429 2.18 -1.95 -14.57
C LEU A 429 2.99 -2.57 -15.70
N THR A 430 2.86 -2.06 -16.91
CA THR A 430 3.62 -2.57 -18.08
C THR A 430 4.67 -1.55 -18.48
N TYR A 431 5.93 -1.97 -18.57
CA TYR A 431 7.07 -1.11 -18.86
C TYR A 431 7.68 -1.43 -20.21
N ASN A 432 8.09 -0.40 -20.94
CA ASN A 432 8.80 -0.52 -22.20
C ASN A 432 10.32 -0.56 -21.98
N ILE A 433 10.81 -1.54 -21.22
CA ILE A 433 12.24 -1.71 -20.94
C ILE A 433 12.88 -2.48 -22.10
N PRO A 434 13.90 -1.95 -22.79
CA PRO A 434 14.52 -2.65 -23.90
C PRO A 434 15.10 -4.00 -23.50
N ARG A 435 14.98 -5.00 -24.37
CA ARG A 435 15.35 -6.39 -24.04
C ARG A 435 16.84 -6.53 -23.74
N GLU A 436 17.68 -5.78 -24.41
CA GLU A 436 19.12 -5.69 -24.17
C GLU A 436 19.44 -5.21 -22.75
N ILE A 437 18.68 -4.24 -22.22
CA ILE A 437 18.80 -3.76 -20.83
C ILE A 437 18.42 -4.87 -19.86
N GLN A 438 17.35 -5.61 -20.14
CA GLN A 438 16.93 -6.76 -19.34
C GLN A 438 18.01 -7.85 -19.31
N GLN A 439 18.58 -8.19 -20.47
CA GLN A 439 19.65 -9.20 -20.58
C GLN A 439 20.96 -8.77 -19.91
N GLN A 440 21.22 -7.46 -19.86
CA GLN A 440 22.37 -6.89 -19.17
C GLN A 440 22.16 -6.73 -17.66
N GLY A 441 20.95 -7.00 -17.15
CA GLY A 441 20.63 -6.86 -15.73
C GLY A 441 20.62 -5.41 -15.25
N ARG A 442 20.24 -4.47 -16.11
CA ARG A 442 20.41 -3.03 -15.88
C ARG A 442 19.16 -2.28 -15.45
N TYR A 443 18.06 -3.00 -15.18
CA TYR A 443 16.86 -2.37 -14.62
C TYR A 443 16.55 -2.97 -13.26
N ALA A 444 16.08 -2.14 -12.33
CA ALA A 444 15.76 -2.62 -10.99
C ALA A 444 14.65 -1.78 -10.36
N VAL A 445 13.99 -2.33 -9.35
CA VAL A 445 13.07 -1.57 -8.51
C VAL A 445 13.87 -0.65 -7.58
N ASP A 446 13.38 0.55 -7.38
CA ASP A 446 13.89 1.44 -6.33
C ASP A 446 13.58 0.83 -4.97
N ALA A 447 14.54 0.87 -4.05
CA ALA A 447 14.40 0.21 -2.75
C ALA A 447 15.19 0.96 -1.68
N PHE A 448 14.97 0.57 -0.42
CA PHE A 448 15.88 0.94 0.66
C PHE A 448 17.31 0.52 0.29
N PRO A 449 18.35 1.32 0.63
CA PRO A 449 19.74 0.96 0.35
C PRO A 449 20.13 -0.42 0.87
N GLU A 450 19.62 -0.81 2.05
CA GLU A 450 19.89 -2.11 2.66
C GLU A 450 19.29 -3.30 1.89
N GLU A 451 18.35 -3.05 0.98
CA GLU A 451 17.76 -4.10 0.14
C GLU A 451 18.50 -4.27 -1.19
N GLU A 452 19.46 -3.40 -1.54
CA GLU A 452 20.32 -3.53 -2.74
C GLU A 452 19.51 -3.81 -4.02
N HIS A 453 18.39 -3.10 -4.19
CA HIS A 453 17.44 -3.28 -5.30
C HIS A 453 16.94 -4.73 -5.50
N ASN A 454 16.87 -5.51 -4.41
CA ASN A 454 16.37 -6.87 -4.41
C ASN A 454 14.90 -6.91 -4.89
N PRO A 455 14.56 -7.65 -5.96
CA PRO A 455 13.16 -7.73 -6.45
C PRO A 455 12.18 -8.28 -5.41
N PHE A 456 12.69 -8.91 -4.36
CA PHE A 456 11.91 -9.43 -3.25
C PHE A 456 11.36 -8.33 -2.33
N SER A 457 11.97 -7.13 -2.33
CA SER A 457 11.49 -5.95 -1.59
C SER A 457 10.39 -5.19 -2.34
N ASP A 458 9.92 -5.73 -3.47
CA ASP A 458 8.87 -5.09 -4.25
C ASP A 458 7.56 -5.03 -3.45
N HIS A 459 6.85 -3.91 -3.57
CA HIS A 459 5.67 -3.59 -2.79
C HIS A 459 4.76 -2.60 -3.54
N ASP A 460 3.56 -2.42 -3.01
CA ASP A 460 2.58 -1.45 -3.52
C ASP A 460 1.63 -1.08 -2.37
N ASP A 461 1.11 0.14 -2.42
CA ASP A 461 0.36 0.75 -1.35
C ASP A 461 -0.95 1.34 -1.91
N PHE A 462 -2.04 1.07 -1.21
CA PHE A 462 -3.36 1.55 -1.57
C PHE A 462 -4.06 2.19 -0.37
N ALA A 463 -4.53 3.43 -0.55
CA ALA A 463 -5.45 4.07 0.39
C ALA A 463 -6.77 4.38 -0.33
N ASN A 464 -7.84 3.69 0.07
CA ASN A 464 -9.17 3.86 -0.50
C ASN A 464 -9.76 5.21 -0.09
N VAL A 465 -10.02 6.10 -1.04
CA VAL A 465 -10.77 7.36 -0.82
C VAL A 465 -11.87 7.50 -1.86
N MET A 466 -12.32 6.37 -2.43
CA MET A 466 -13.52 6.34 -3.26
C MET A 466 -14.69 6.95 -2.49
N SER A 467 -15.54 7.68 -3.20
CA SER A 467 -16.84 8.03 -2.65
C SER A 467 -17.66 6.77 -2.41
N GLN A 468 -18.58 6.84 -1.45
CA GLN A 468 -19.51 5.75 -1.17
C GLN A 468 -20.34 5.39 -2.41
N GLN A 469 -20.62 6.36 -3.28
CA GLN A 469 -21.27 6.12 -4.57
C GLN A 469 -20.39 5.33 -5.55
N ILE A 470 -19.11 5.71 -5.71
CA ILE A 470 -18.18 4.98 -6.58
C ILE A 470 -18.04 3.54 -6.07
N MET A 471 -17.84 3.37 -4.77
CA MET A 471 -17.70 2.05 -4.16
C MET A 471 -18.96 1.19 -4.35
N ASN A 472 -20.16 1.77 -4.19
CA ASN A 472 -21.41 1.03 -4.41
C ASN A 472 -21.56 0.59 -5.88
N ARG A 473 -21.25 1.46 -6.85
CA ARG A 473 -21.25 1.10 -8.28
C ARG A 473 -20.24 0.00 -8.60
N LEU A 474 -19.04 0.08 -8.02
CA LEU A 474 -17.98 -0.90 -8.16
C LEU A 474 -18.45 -2.28 -7.66
N VAL A 475 -18.94 -2.36 -6.42
CA VAL A 475 -19.46 -3.60 -5.83
C VAL A 475 -20.61 -4.16 -6.66
N ASN A 476 -21.57 -3.33 -7.05
CA ASN A 476 -22.68 -3.76 -7.88
C ASN A 476 -22.20 -4.31 -9.23
N CYS A 477 -21.24 -3.65 -9.89
CA CYS A 477 -20.67 -4.11 -11.15
C CYS A 477 -20.05 -5.50 -11.00
N VAL A 478 -19.20 -5.66 -9.98
CA VAL A 478 -18.48 -6.89 -9.70
C VAL A 478 -19.44 -8.03 -9.32
N ASN A 479 -20.36 -7.77 -8.39
CA ASN A 479 -21.33 -8.77 -7.91
C ASN A 479 -22.34 -9.20 -8.97
N THR A 480 -22.62 -8.35 -9.97
CA THR A 480 -23.50 -8.69 -11.11
C THR A 480 -22.75 -9.31 -12.30
N GLY A 481 -21.46 -9.64 -12.14
CA GLY A 481 -20.67 -10.30 -13.19
C GLY A 481 -20.34 -9.40 -14.38
N LYS A 482 -20.52 -8.08 -14.26
CA LYS A 482 -20.29 -7.13 -15.35
C LYS A 482 -18.82 -6.73 -15.44
N LYS A 483 -18.42 -6.25 -16.61
CA LYS A 483 -17.14 -5.58 -16.82
C LYS A 483 -17.40 -4.08 -17.00
N CYS A 484 -17.05 -3.30 -16.00
CA CYS A 484 -17.19 -1.85 -16.02
C CYS A 484 -15.82 -1.19 -16.13
N ARG A 485 -15.80 -0.02 -16.76
CA ARG A 485 -14.64 0.86 -16.82
C ARG A 485 -15.13 2.28 -16.64
N GLU A 486 -14.53 3.00 -15.70
CA GLU A 486 -14.83 4.40 -15.42
C GLU A 486 -13.58 5.29 -15.43
#